data_AF-A0A2S7DI45-F1
#
_entry.id   AF-A0A2S7DI45-F1
#
_cell.length_a   1.000
_cell.length_b   1.000
_cell.length_c   1.000
_cell.angle_alpha   90.00
_cell.angle_beta   90.00
_cell.angle_gamma   90.00
#
_symmetry.space_group_name_H-M   'P 1'
#
loop_
_entity.id
_entity.type
_entity.pdbx_description
1 polymer ?
#
loop_
_entity_poly.entity_id
_entity_poly.type
_entity_poly.pdbx_seq_one_letter_code
_entity_poly.pdbx_strand_id
1 'polypeptide(L)'
;MLPIVVAFGNVFLCAGQAVAACQPGPFPLSLPAQRLDERLQELAHRTGCAVDVDPGLTQGKRSVALSGSLSADQAFIQSVRGSGLEVRPVQGRWQVDRAQQHYFFGRTAVLRETIAQARKQGDVTQGQSRRLVAELAKVETGVRRHVREQGFLSAAERASYERTLTAVDQALRH
;
A
#
# COMPACT_ATOMS: atom_id res chain seq x y z
N MET A 1 49.86 -38.75 -41.14
CA MET A 1 49.15 -39.03 -39.88
C MET A 1 48.91 -37.69 -39.17
N LEU A 2 47.66 -37.21 -39.11
CA LEU A 2 47.25 -35.99 -38.41
C LEU A 2 46.93 -36.29 -36.94
N PRO A 3 47.37 -35.50 -35.95
CA PRO A 3 46.79 -35.55 -34.61
C PRO A 3 45.58 -34.61 -34.49
N ILE A 4 44.56 -35.15 -33.84
CA ILE A 4 43.22 -34.63 -33.60
C ILE A 4 43.27 -33.47 -32.59
N VAL A 5 42.63 -32.36 -32.93
CA VAL A 5 42.33 -31.24 -32.01
C VAL A 5 41.08 -31.62 -31.20
N VAL A 6 41.22 -31.74 -29.88
CA VAL A 6 40.07 -31.89 -28.96
C VAL A 6 39.70 -30.50 -28.43
N ALA A 7 38.65 -29.91 -28.99
CA ALA A 7 38.04 -28.70 -28.49
C ALA A 7 37.03 -29.05 -27.37
N PHE A 8 37.36 -28.70 -26.12
CA PHE A 8 36.41 -28.76 -25.01
C PHE A 8 35.40 -27.61 -25.16
N GLY A 9 34.20 -27.95 -25.64
CA GLY A 9 33.05 -27.04 -25.66
C GLY A 9 32.55 -26.77 -24.25
N ASN A 10 32.78 -25.55 -23.75
CA ASN A 10 32.30 -25.11 -22.45
C ASN A 10 30.83 -24.68 -22.59
N VAL A 11 29.90 -25.54 -22.17
CA VAL A 11 28.47 -25.23 -22.13
C VAL A 11 28.19 -24.31 -20.93
N PHE A 12 27.94 -23.03 -21.19
CA PHE A 12 27.50 -22.07 -20.19
C PHE A 12 25.98 -22.24 -19.98
N LEU A 13 25.57 -22.96 -18.93
CA LEU A 13 24.19 -22.98 -18.48
C LEU A 13 23.86 -21.65 -17.80
N CYS A 14 23.12 -20.78 -18.50
CA CYS A 14 22.47 -19.64 -17.88
C CYS A 14 21.33 -20.14 -16.96
N ALA A 15 21.61 -20.31 -15.67
CA ALA A 15 20.57 -20.42 -14.66
C ALA A 15 19.86 -19.07 -14.54
N GLY A 16 18.80 -18.87 -15.33
CA GLY A 16 17.91 -17.72 -15.18
C GLY A 16 17.31 -17.74 -13.78
N GLN A 17 17.52 -16.68 -13.00
CA GLN A 17 16.89 -16.55 -11.70
C GLN A 17 15.38 -16.45 -11.92
N ALA A 18 14.67 -17.54 -11.62
CA ALA A 18 13.23 -17.54 -11.60
C ALA A 18 12.79 -16.64 -10.44
N VAL A 19 12.47 -15.39 -10.75
CA VAL A 19 11.67 -14.59 -9.83
C VAL A 19 10.34 -15.34 -9.68
N ALA A 20 10.06 -15.80 -8.47
CA ALA A 20 8.80 -16.46 -8.16
C ALA A 20 7.68 -15.41 -8.33
N ALA A 21 7.11 -15.39 -9.53
CA ALA A 21 5.93 -14.60 -9.82
C ALA A 21 4.73 -15.26 -9.13
N CYS A 22 3.77 -14.43 -8.70
CA CYS A 22 2.48 -14.90 -8.23
C CYS A 22 1.92 -15.99 -9.16
N GLN A 23 1.48 -17.11 -8.58
CA GLN A 23 0.80 -18.11 -9.36
C GLN A 23 -0.54 -17.55 -9.85
N PRO A 24 -0.98 -17.88 -11.07
CA PRO A 24 -2.30 -17.52 -11.54
C PRO A 24 -3.35 -18.28 -10.70
N GLY A 25 -4.28 -17.54 -10.11
CA GLY A 25 -5.39 -18.09 -9.34
C GLY A 25 -6.58 -18.52 -10.21
N PRO A 26 -7.73 -18.88 -9.60
CA PRO A 26 -8.06 -18.71 -8.18
C PRO A 26 -7.54 -19.85 -7.27
N PHE A 27 -7.42 -19.56 -5.97
CA PHE A 27 -6.93 -20.47 -4.94
C PHE A 27 -8.07 -20.92 -4.02
N PRO A 28 -8.23 -22.23 -3.75
CA PRO A 28 -9.15 -22.70 -2.73
C PRO A 28 -8.56 -22.40 -1.34
N LEU A 29 -9.10 -21.38 -0.68
CA LEU A 29 -8.67 -20.94 0.64
C LEU A 29 -9.71 -21.30 1.70
N SER A 30 -9.22 -21.78 2.84
CA SER A 30 -9.98 -21.89 4.08
C SER A 30 -9.02 -21.58 5.23
N LEU A 31 -9.00 -20.31 5.61
CA LEU A 31 -8.09 -19.77 6.61
C LEU A 31 -8.90 -19.27 7.81
N PRO A 32 -8.61 -19.74 9.04
CA PRO A 32 -9.30 -19.27 10.22
C PRO A 32 -8.95 -17.81 10.55
N ALA A 33 -9.66 -17.23 11.51
CA ALA A 33 -9.28 -15.94 12.08
C ALA A 33 -7.96 -16.10 12.86
N GLN A 34 -6.93 -15.36 12.46
CA GLN A 34 -5.56 -15.56 12.96
C GLN A 34 -4.79 -14.25 13.02
N ARG A 35 -3.53 -14.30 13.47
CA ARG A 35 -2.67 -13.11 13.47
C ARG A 35 -2.37 -12.68 12.04
N LEU A 36 -2.19 -11.38 11.82
CA LEU A 36 -2.04 -10.84 10.47
C LEU A 36 -0.73 -11.31 9.81
N ASP A 37 0.36 -11.42 10.56
CA ASP A 37 1.64 -11.95 10.07
C ASP A 37 1.51 -13.40 9.61
N GLU A 38 0.87 -14.26 10.42
CA GLU A 38 0.58 -15.66 10.06
C GLU A 38 -0.28 -15.74 8.79
N ARG A 39 -1.28 -14.85 8.66
CA ARG A 39 -2.10 -14.75 7.44
C ARG A 39 -1.28 -14.38 6.21
N LEU A 40 -0.42 -13.38 6.29
CA LEU A 40 0.39 -12.96 5.14
C LEU A 40 1.40 -14.03 4.73
N GLN A 41 2.01 -14.71 5.70
CA GLN A 41 2.91 -15.83 5.43
C GLN A 41 2.18 -17.01 4.77
N GLU A 42 1.02 -17.40 5.29
CA GLU A 42 0.22 -18.49 4.71
C GLU A 42 -0.22 -18.14 3.27
N LEU A 43 -0.65 -16.90 3.03
CA LEU A 43 -0.98 -16.46 1.67
C LEU A 43 0.22 -16.48 0.73
N ALA A 44 1.42 -16.09 1.19
CA ALA A 44 2.62 -16.18 0.39
C ALA A 44 2.91 -17.62 -0.06
N HIS A 45 2.75 -18.59 0.85
CA HIS A 45 2.93 -20.01 0.54
C HIS A 45 1.85 -20.54 -0.41
N ARG A 46 0.58 -20.20 -0.15
CA ARG A 46 -0.57 -20.69 -0.94
C ARG A 46 -0.61 -20.11 -2.35
N THR A 47 -0.20 -18.85 -2.52
CA THR A 47 -0.31 -18.13 -3.80
C THR A 47 1.01 -18.08 -4.59
N GLY A 48 2.13 -18.47 -3.97
CA GLY A 48 3.47 -18.27 -4.51
C GLY A 48 3.88 -16.79 -4.61
N CYS A 49 3.04 -15.85 -4.17
CA CYS A 49 3.36 -14.44 -4.20
C CYS A 49 4.28 -14.05 -3.03
N ALA A 50 5.38 -13.39 -3.34
CA ALA A 50 6.19 -12.78 -2.28
C ALA A 50 5.46 -11.60 -1.64
N VAL A 51 5.61 -11.45 -0.32
CA VAL A 51 5.05 -10.36 0.47
C VAL A 51 6.19 -9.55 1.08
N ASP A 52 6.08 -8.23 1.01
CA ASP A 52 6.96 -7.27 1.66
C ASP A 52 6.17 -6.51 2.73
N VAL A 53 6.61 -6.63 3.97
CA VAL A 53 5.95 -6.05 5.14
C VAL A 53 6.97 -5.87 6.27
N ASP A 54 6.96 -4.70 6.90
CA ASP A 54 7.67 -4.49 8.17
C ASP A 54 6.96 -5.30 9.29
N PRO A 55 7.64 -6.24 9.96
CA PRO A 55 7.03 -7.03 11.04
C PRO A 55 6.37 -6.19 12.13
N GLY A 56 6.95 -5.03 12.48
CA GLY A 56 6.41 -4.12 13.48
C GLY A 56 5.03 -3.57 13.11
N LEU A 57 4.72 -3.47 11.81
CA LEU A 57 3.40 -3.03 11.35
C LEU A 57 2.32 -4.09 11.59
N THR A 58 2.66 -5.38 11.69
CA THR A 58 1.69 -6.47 11.88
C THR A 58 1.46 -6.84 13.34
N GLN A 59 2.29 -6.34 14.26
CA GLN A 59 2.21 -6.65 15.68
C GLN A 59 0.83 -6.29 16.27
N GLY A 60 0.24 -7.25 16.98
CA GLY A 60 -1.08 -7.10 17.60
C GLY A 60 -2.27 -7.01 16.62
N LYS A 61 -2.04 -7.17 15.30
CA LYS A 61 -3.11 -7.14 14.29
C LYS A 61 -3.62 -8.55 14.01
N ARG A 62 -4.90 -8.64 13.65
CA ARG A 62 -5.58 -9.89 13.33
C ARG A 62 -6.33 -9.77 12.01
N SER A 63 -6.45 -10.90 11.32
CA SER A 63 -7.32 -11.06 10.15
C SER A 63 -8.54 -11.88 10.55
N VAL A 64 -9.70 -11.52 10.00
CA VAL A 64 -10.91 -12.34 10.11
C VAL A 64 -10.78 -13.61 9.29
N ALA A 65 -11.63 -14.60 9.56
CA ALA A 65 -11.67 -15.83 8.76
C ALA A 65 -11.91 -15.52 7.28
N LEU A 66 -11.26 -16.29 6.41
CA LEU A 66 -11.30 -16.13 4.95
C LEU A 66 -11.54 -17.49 4.32
N SER A 67 -12.54 -17.63 3.47
CA SER A 67 -12.81 -18.90 2.79
C SER A 67 -13.40 -18.67 1.39
N GLY A 68 -13.12 -19.59 0.47
CA GLY A 68 -13.62 -19.57 -0.90
C GLY A 68 -12.54 -19.76 -1.95
N SER A 69 -12.93 -19.76 -3.22
CA SER A 69 -12.01 -19.72 -4.36
C SER A 69 -11.68 -18.27 -4.68
N LEU A 70 -10.50 -17.79 -4.29
CA LEU A 70 -10.14 -16.37 -4.33
C LEU A 70 -8.92 -16.12 -5.22
N SER A 71 -8.89 -15.00 -5.94
CA SER A 71 -7.65 -14.51 -6.53
C SER A 71 -6.67 -14.04 -5.44
N ALA A 72 -5.38 -13.90 -5.79
CA ALA A 72 -4.40 -13.33 -4.87
C ALA A 72 -4.83 -11.94 -4.39
N ASP A 73 -5.27 -11.06 -5.31
CA ASP A 73 -5.77 -9.73 -4.98
C ASP A 73 -6.88 -9.78 -3.92
N GLN A 74 -7.89 -10.63 -4.14
CA GLN A 74 -9.00 -10.79 -3.20
C GLN A 74 -8.52 -11.28 -1.85
N ALA A 75 -7.61 -12.27 -1.83
CA ALA A 75 -7.11 -12.86 -0.59
C ALA A 75 -6.29 -11.87 0.24
N PHE A 76 -5.38 -11.12 -0.38
CA PHE A 76 -4.56 -10.12 0.28
C PHE A 76 -5.38 -8.92 0.77
N ILE A 77 -6.24 -8.35 -0.09
CA ILE A 77 -7.10 -7.22 0.27
C ILE A 77 -8.01 -7.58 1.44
N GLN A 78 -8.71 -8.71 1.37
CA GLN A 78 -9.61 -9.13 2.46
C GLN A 78 -8.87 -9.42 3.76
N SER A 79 -7.61 -9.88 3.68
CA SER A 79 -6.82 -10.20 4.86
C SER A 79 -6.34 -8.99 5.65
N VAL A 80 -6.10 -7.85 4.99
CA VAL A 80 -5.65 -6.62 5.66
C VAL A 80 -6.80 -5.71 6.09
N ARG A 81 -8.05 -5.98 5.64
CA ARG A 81 -9.23 -5.20 6.06
C ARG A 81 -9.37 -5.16 7.58
N GLY A 82 -9.75 -3.99 8.09
CA GLY A 82 -9.88 -3.71 9.52
C GLY A 82 -8.56 -3.47 10.26
N SER A 83 -7.41 -3.86 9.67
CA SER A 83 -6.10 -3.77 10.32
C SER A 83 -5.51 -2.36 10.33
N GLY A 84 -6.00 -1.47 9.45
CA GLY A 84 -5.44 -0.13 9.21
C GLY A 84 -4.15 -0.14 8.39
N LEU A 85 -3.77 -1.28 7.83
CA LEU A 85 -2.74 -1.40 6.80
C LEU A 85 -3.39 -1.37 5.41
N GLU A 86 -2.61 -0.96 4.42
CA GLU A 86 -2.97 -1.02 3.01
C GLU A 86 -2.14 -2.08 2.30
N VAL A 87 -2.71 -2.68 1.25
CA VAL A 87 -2.01 -3.66 0.42
C VAL A 87 -2.08 -3.30 -1.05
N ARG A 88 -0.97 -3.46 -1.77
CA ARG A 88 -0.87 -3.16 -3.20
C ARG A 88 0.19 -4.02 -3.90
N PRO A 89 0.01 -4.36 -5.18
CA PRO A 89 1.05 -5.03 -5.95
C PRO A 89 2.15 -4.03 -6.34
N VAL A 90 3.41 -4.39 -6.12
CA VAL A 90 4.60 -3.62 -6.50
C VAL A 90 5.64 -4.57 -7.06
N GLN A 91 5.99 -4.42 -8.34
CA GLN A 91 7.06 -5.20 -9.00
C GLN A 91 6.96 -6.73 -8.79
N GLY A 92 5.75 -7.30 -8.92
CA GLY A 92 5.53 -8.74 -8.77
C GLY A 92 5.49 -9.24 -7.33
N ARG A 93 5.44 -8.35 -6.33
CA ARG A 93 5.30 -8.66 -4.90
C ARG A 93 4.10 -7.92 -4.34
N TRP A 94 3.58 -8.39 -3.20
CA TRP A 94 2.59 -7.67 -2.41
C TRP A 94 3.27 -6.81 -1.37
N GLN A 95 3.04 -5.51 -1.40
CA GLN A 95 3.51 -4.61 -0.36
C GLN A 95 2.36 -4.32 0.61
N VAL A 96 2.59 -4.60 1.89
CA VAL A 96 1.65 -4.32 2.98
C VAL A 96 2.28 -3.26 3.89
N ASP A 97 1.76 -2.04 3.83
CA ASP A 97 2.40 -0.89 4.48
C ASP A 97 1.38 0.17 4.93
N ARG A 98 1.83 1.43 5.02
CA ARG A 98 1.02 2.65 5.21
C ARG A 98 1.49 3.78 4.28
N ALA A 99 2.06 3.46 3.12
CA ALA A 99 2.76 4.44 2.29
C ALA A 99 1.83 5.56 1.81
N GLN A 100 0.62 5.24 1.36
CA GLN A 100 -0.35 6.25 0.93
C GLN A 100 -0.85 7.07 2.12
N GLN A 101 -1.12 6.44 3.26
CA GLN A 101 -1.46 7.18 4.48
C GLN A 101 -0.38 8.20 4.86
N HIS A 102 0.89 7.80 4.86
CA HIS A 102 2.01 8.70 5.16
C HIS A 102 2.12 9.84 4.13
N TYR A 103 1.92 9.55 2.84
CA TYR A 103 1.89 10.59 1.80
C TYR A 103 0.82 11.65 2.08
N PHE A 104 -0.43 11.24 2.32
CA PHE A 104 -1.52 12.19 2.56
C PHE A 104 -1.36 12.94 3.89
N PHE A 105 -0.98 12.26 4.98
CA PHE A 105 -0.80 12.92 6.29
C PHE A 105 0.40 13.85 6.32
N GLY A 106 1.47 13.53 5.57
CA GLY A 106 2.61 14.44 5.40
C GLY A 106 2.19 15.71 4.66
N ARG A 107 1.43 15.57 3.56
CA ARG A 107 0.90 16.72 2.81
C ARG A 107 -0.04 17.58 3.64
N THR A 108 -0.94 16.99 4.43
CA THR A 108 -1.83 17.75 5.31
C THR A 108 -1.06 18.47 6.41
N ALA A 109 -0.03 17.84 6.99
CA ALA A 109 0.81 18.47 8.01
C ALA A 109 1.54 19.71 7.47
N VAL A 110 2.13 19.62 6.28
CA VAL A 110 2.77 20.77 5.61
C VAL A 110 1.77 21.89 5.38
N LEU A 111 0.59 21.59 4.81
CA LEU A 111 -0.43 22.61 4.55
C LEU A 111 -0.99 23.25 5.84
N ARG A 112 -1.11 22.48 6.94
CA ARG A 112 -1.51 23.03 8.25
C ARG A 112 -0.50 24.07 8.75
N GLU A 113 0.79 23.80 8.61
CA GLU A 113 1.83 24.76 8.97
C GLU A 113 1.75 26.01 8.09
N THR A 114 1.62 25.85 6.77
CA THR A 114 1.45 26.99 5.84
C THR A 114 0.23 27.84 6.19
N ILE A 115 -0.92 27.22 6.49
CA ILE A 115 -2.13 27.93 6.94
C ILE A 115 -1.85 28.71 8.24
N ALA A 116 -1.14 28.10 9.20
CA ALA A 116 -0.82 28.75 10.46
C ALA A 116 0.08 29.97 10.27
N GLN A 117 1.06 29.88 9.35
CA GLN A 117 1.96 30.99 9.03
C GLN A 117 1.25 32.10 8.27
N ALA A 118 0.48 31.78 7.23
CA ALA A 118 -0.32 32.77 6.48
C ALA A 118 -1.30 33.52 7.40
N ARG A 119 -1.89 32.83 8.39
CA ARG A 119 -2.74 33.48 9.40
C ARG A 119 -1.95 34.45 10.30
N LYS A 120 -0.72 34.10 10.71
CA LYS A 120 0.13 34.99 11.51
C LYS A 120 0.55 36.25 10.73
N GLN A 121 0.70 36.12 9.41
CA GLN A 121 1.08 37.22 8.50
C GLN A 121 -0.11 38.12 8.13
N GLY A 122 -1.34 37.66 8.35
CA GLY A 122 -2.56 38.41 8.05
C GLY A 122 -3.15 38.10 6.68
N ASP A 123 -2.48 37.28 5.86
CA ASP A 123 -2.92 36.86 4.52
C ASP A 123 -4.19 35.99 4.56
N VAL A 124 -4.40 35.29 5.69
CA VAL A 124 -5.55 34.41 5.89
C VAL A 124 -6.30 34.79 7.16
N THR A 125 -7.59 35.10 7.03
CA THR A 125 -8.46 35.39 8.18
C THR A 125 -8.67 34.14 9.05
N GLN A 126 -9.10 34.34 10.30
CA GLN A 126 -9.43 33.22 11.20
C GLN A 126 -10.51 32.30 10.61
N GLY A 127 -11.51 32.85 9.92
CA GLY A 127 -12.58 32.09 9.28
C GLY A 127 -12.07 31.21 8.14
N GLN A 128 -11.25 31.77 7.25
CA GLN A 128 -10.60 31.02 6.17
C GLN A 128 -9.68 29.91 6.73
N SER A 129 -8.85 30.24 7.71
CA SER A 129 -7.95 29.27 8.37
C SER A 129 -8.72 28.08 8.94
N ARG A 130 -9.82 28.32 9.68
CA ARG A 130 -10.67 27.25 10.22
C ARG A 130 -11.26 26.36 9.12
N ARG A 131 -11.74 26.96 8.03
CA ARG A 131 -12.29 26.21 6.88
C ARG A 131 -11.23 25.32 6.24
N LEU A 132 -10.05 25.87 5.93
CA LEU A 132 -8.97 25.13 5.28
C LEU A 132 -8.48 23.98 6.17
N VAL A 133 -8.30 24.21 7.47
CA VAL A 133 -7.92 23.17 8.44
C VAL A 133 -8.98 22.06 8.51
N ALA A 134 -10.28 22.41 8.45
CA ALA A 134 -11.36 21.42 8.43
C ALA A 134 -11.33 20.55 7.17
N GLU A 135 -11.00 21.10 5.99
CA GLU A 135 -10.82 20.32 4.76
C GLU A 135 -9.65 19.34 4.88
N LEU A 136 -8.51 19.77 5.45
CA LEU A 136 -7.38 18.87 5.71
C LEU A 136 -7.75 17.75 6.70
N ALA A 137 -8.55 18.05 7.73
CA ALA A 137 -9.04 17.04 8.68
C ALA A 137 -9.98 16.02 8.03
N LYS A 138 -10.81 16.43 7.07
CA LYS A 138 -11.65 15.51 6.28
C LYS A 138 -10.81 14.55 5.44
N VAL A 139 -9.72 15.02 4.82
CA VAL A 139 -8.77 14.17 4.09
C VAL A 139 -8.17 13.13 5.05
N GLU A 140 -7.63 13.56 6.20
CA GLU A 140 -7.02 12.63 7.17
C GLU A 140 -8.02 11.55 7.64
N THR A 141 -9.23 11.96 7.98
CA THR A 141 -10.29 11.06 8.44
C THR A 141 -10.72 10.10 7.34
N GLY A 142 -10.90 10.61 6.11
CA GLY A 142 -11.30 9.82 4.95
C GLY A 142 -10.27 8.75 4.60
N VAL A 143 -8.99 9.12 4.54
CA VAL A 143 -7.88 8.19 4.28
C VAL A 143 -7.87 7.06 5.32
N ARG A 144 -7.93 7.38 6.62
CA ARG A 144 -7.96 6.34 7.69
C ARG A 144 -9.15 5.41 7.54
N ARG A 145 -10.33 5.99 7.28
CA ARG A 145 -11.57 5.25 7.15
C ARG A 145 -11.49 4.28 5.96
N HIS A 146 -11.15 4.76 4.77
CA HIS A 146 -11.12 3.91 3.57
C HIS A 146 -10.05 2.83 3.65
N VAL A 147 -8.85 3.13 4.16
CA VAL A 147 -7.84 2.09 4.37
C VAL A 147 -8.34 1.04 5.36
N ARG A 148 -9.00 1.43 6.45
CA ARG A 148 -9.54 0.48 7.42
C ARG A 148 -10.68 -0.37 6.85
N GLU A 149 -11.58 0.22 6.08
CA GLU A 149 -12.74 -0.47 5.50
C GLU A 149 -12.34 -1.40 4.35
N GLN A 150 -11.45 -0.92 3.48
CA GLN A 150 -11.20 -1.54 2.19
C GLN A 150 -9.90 -2.34 2.16
N GLY A 151 -8.92 -1.97 3.00
CA GLY A 151 -7.57 -2.54 2.98
C GLY A 151 -6.65 -1.91 1.93
N PHE A 152 -7.08 -0.83 1.29
CA PHE A 152 -6.32 -0.03 0.33
C PHE A 152 -7.01 1.34 0.15
N LEU A 153 -6.40 2.22 -0.64
CA LEU A 153 -7.01 3.46 -1.10
C LEU A 153 -7.17 3.39 -2.62
N SER A 154 -8.39 3.56 -3.11
CA SER A 154 -8.69 3.44 -4.53
C SER A 154 -8.10 4.61 -5.34
N ALA A 155 -7.98 4.44 -6.66
CA ALA A 155 -7.56 5.52 -7.55
C ALA A 155 -8.47 6.75 -7.47
N ALA A 156 -9.79 6.54 -7.36
CA ALA A 156 -10.77 7.62 -7.28
C ALA A 156 -10.65 8.40 -5.97
N GLU A 157 -10.46 7.71 -4.84
CA GLU A 157 -10.30 8.37 -3.53
C GLU A 157 -8.99 9.16 -3.46
N ARG A 158 -7.89 8.59 -3.96
CA ARG A 158 -6.61 9.31 -4.09
C ARG A 158 -6.76 10.60 -4.89
N ALA A 159 -7.34 10.51 -6.08
CA ALA A 159 -7.57 11.68 -6.93
C ALA A 159 -8.51 12.70 -6.27
N SER A 160 -9.48 12.25 -5.48
CA SER A 160 -10.35 13.15 -4.69
C SER A 160 -9.55 13.92 -3.64
N TYR A 161 -8.73 13.22 -2.84
CA TYR A 161 -7.91 13.85 -1.81
C TYR A 161 -6.83 14.76 -2.38
N GLU A 162 -6.16 14.36 -3.46
CA GLU A 162 -5.19 15.20 -4.16
C GLU A 162 -5.81 16.51 -4.65
N ARG A 163 -7.04 16.46 -5.17
CA ARG A 163 -7.78 17.67 -5.57
C ARG A 163 -8.07 18.56 -4.38
N THR A 164 -8.52 18.02 -3.25
CA THR A 164 -8.75 18.81 -2.02
C THR A 164 -7.46 19.46 -1.54
N LEU A 165 -6.35 18.72 -1.48
CA LEU A 165 -5.06 19.26 -1.04
C LEU A 165 -4.54 20.35 -1.99
N THR A 166 -4.73 20.17 -3.30
CA THR A 166 -4.35 21.17 -4.31
C THR A 166 -5.21 22.43 -4.19
N ALA A 167 -6.51 22.30 -3.94
CA ALA A 167 -7.37 23.45 -3.73
C ALA A 167 -7.00 24.25 -2.47
N VAL A 168 -6.61 23.56 -1.38
CA VAL A 168 -6.09 24.23 -0.17
C VAL A 168 -4.78 24.95 -0.46
N ASP A 169 -3.85 24.31 -1.18
CA ASP A 169 -2.58 24.93 -1.58
C ASP A 169 -2.80 26.18 -2.44
N GLN A 170 -3.69 26.12 -3.43
CA GLN A 170 -4.05 27.26 -4.28
C GLN A 170 -4.65 28.41 -3.47
N ALA A 171 -5.52 28.12 -2.49
CA ALA A 171 -6.13 29.13 -1.63
C ALA A 171 -5.13 29.87 -0.72
N LEU A 172 -3.90 29.37 -0.58
CA LEU A 172 -2.83 29.99 0.21
C LEU A 172 -1.89 30.87 -0.63
N ARG A 173 -2.03 30.85 -1.96
CA ARG A 173 -1.21 31.65 -2.89
C ARG A 173 -1.87 32.97 -3.30
N HIS A 174 -3.09 33.21 -2.82
CA HIS A 174 -3.94 34.36 -3.14
C HIS A 174 -4.34 35.07 -1.86
#